data_AF-A0A2H0V3X1-F1
#
_entry.id   AF-A0A2H0V3X1-F1
#
_cell.length_a   1.000
_cell.length_b   1.000
_cell.length_c   1.000
_cell.angle_alpha   90.00
_cell.angle_beta   90.00
_cell.angle_gamma   90.00
#
_symmetry.space_group_name_H-M   'P 1'
#
loop_
_entity.id
_entity.type
_entity.pdbx_description
1 polymer ?
#
loop_
_entity_poly.entity_id
_entity_poly.type
_entity_poly.pdbx_seq_one_letter_code
_entity_poly.pdbx_strand_id
1 'polypeptide(L)'
;MVRHIGIRHRVKQTREGEAKPTQVCVLVGDNVTSYDLATETDELDWVLGQFPTSWRLATQADETDLVIQKLQEKRPHHIRRKKVRKNQDPEALNADGFVVVEENDLYFLLEIPAETDGLGRGDVVAMALGGSGDRLAFALSKQAESFANGTKIMRIKPMDLKFQREDRLQRDKNDDAQTLAELVRDYATLFFKTTRKDRDLIRLVEAWRNRVEAMKARIGSEQRLRSHMIGKIFCSEEGQYPEGEIELLYEKERSNDRVIQALAEEQKAREKEVSTLLRSLDVYNELFVPIKGMGPMIAARIIVAVGDVRRFPTAPKLKAFLGAHVKRGGENGDPSPRLQFPRRRTGETANWHPDGRQALYLLADQFNRNPDSEWGQKLREYKVKVRAKHGNGEPVMVRSGLVDAYRAAEQLFLEMYYLDDVIMGHREITNLKDYEAWVKDLMHQCLALDYEKFDENDMGTLEEKLKALTPKDEGKMISIYSNGHIHRMASWKTVTKFVEWLWREWTRLEERNR
;
A
#
# COMPACT_ATOMS: atom_id res chain seq x y z
N MET A 1 -25.57 -23.24 19.84
CA MET A 1 -24.54 -23.72 18.90
C MET A 1 -23.68 -22.54 18.47
N VAL A 2 -22.39 -22.73 18.22
CA VAL A 2 -21.49 -21.66 17.77
C VAL A 2 -21.68 -21.45 16.27
N ARG A 3 -21.91 -20.20 15.84
CA ARG A 3 -21.94 -19.84 14.41
C ARG A 3 -20.52 -19.50 13.94
N HIS A 4 -20.09 -20.09 12.84
CA HIS A 4 -18.83 -19.74 12.17
C HIS A 4 -19.17 -18.92 10.94
N ILE A 5 -18.66 -17.70 10.88
CA ILE A 5 -19.05 -16.71 9.87
C ILE A 5 -17.82 -16.36 9.05
N GLY A 6 -17.87 -16.54 7.73
CA GLY A 6 -16.81 -16.09 6.85
C GLY A 6 -17.27 -14.91 6.02
N ILE A 7 -16.45 -13.85 5.96
CA ILE A 7 -16.79 -12.62 5.25
C ILE A 7 -15.75 -12.33 4.17
N ARG A 8 -16.22 -12.28 2.92
CA ARG A 8 -15.47 -11.76 1.79
C ARG A 8 -15.90 -10.31 1.53
N HIS A 9 -15.08 -9.37 1.99
CA HIS A 9 -15.37 -7.95 1.81
C HIS A 9 -15.32 -7.52 0.34
N ARG A 10 -16.25 -6.64 -0.05
CA ARG A 10 -16.41 -6.09 -1.40
C ARG A 10 -15.12 -5.53 -2.02
N VAL A 11 -15.04 -5.68 -3.33
CA VAL A 11 -14.14 -4.92 -4.21
C VAL A 11 -14.99 -3.86 -4.90
N LYS A 12 -14.68 -2.58 -4.64
CA LYS A 12 -15.58 -1.45 -4.94
C LYS A 12 -16.08 -1.39 -6.39
N GLN A 13 -15.21 -1.69 -7.37
CA GLN A 13 -15.59 -1.87 -8.78
C GLN A 13 -14.60 -2.84 -9.43
N THR A 14 -15.09 -3.76 -10.28
CA THR A 14 -14.22 -4.51 -11.19
C THR A 14 -13.69 -3.59 -12.29
N ARG A 15 -12.75 -4.08 -13.11
CA ARG A 15 -12.31 -3.37 -14.33
C ARG A 15 -13.47 -3.09 -15.29
N GLU A 16 -14.54 -3.88 -15.20
CA GLU A 16 -15.75 -3.79 -16.02
C GLU A 16 -16.84 -2.91 -15.35
N GLY A 17 -16.57 -2.34 -14.18
CA GLY A 17 -17.50 -1.47 -13.46
C GLY A 17 -18.56 -2.21 -12.63
N GLU A 18 -18.53 -3.54 -12.60
CA GLU A 18 -19.46 -4.33 -11.78
C GLU A 18 -19.15 -4.15 -10.29
N ALA A 19 -20.19 -3.79 -9.52
CA ALA A 19 -20.11 -3.76 -8.07
C ALA A 19 -20.27 -5.19 -7.53
N LYS A 20 -19.29 -5.67 -6.76
CA LYS A 20 -19.40 -6.95 -6.05
C LYS A 20 -19.80 -6.68 -4.60
N PRO A 21 -20.92 -7.23 -4.09
CA PRO A 21 -21.32 -7.05 -2.71
C PRO A 21 -20.32 -7.69 -1.74
N THR A 22 -20.39 -7.30 -0.48
CA THR A 22 -19.71 -8.03 0.60
C THR A 22 -20.49 -9.32 0.83
N GLN A 23 -19.84 -10.47 0.71
CA GLN A 23 -20.49 -11.76 0.86
C GLN A 23 -20.24 -12.28 2.28
N VAL A 24 -21.31 -12.74 2.92
CA VAL A 24 -21.25 -13.33 4.26
C VAL A 24 -21.80 -14.75 4.18
N CYS A 25 -21.03 -15.70 4.69
CA CYS A 25 -21.46 -17.08 4.84
C CYS A 25 -21.54 -17.42 6.33
N VAL A 26 -22.68 -17.92 6.78
CA VAL A 26 -22.95 -18.36 8.15
C VAL A 26 -23.07 -19.87 8.17
N LEU A 27 -22.25 -20.53 8.99
CA LEU A 27 -22.21 -21.98 9.15
C LEU A 27 -22.64 -22.35 10.57
N VAL A 28 -23.71 -23.16 10.68
CA VAL A 28 -24.25 -23.67 11.95
C VAL A 28 -24.41 -25.18 11.86
N GLY A 29 -23.44 -25.93 12.40
CA GLY A 29 -23.34 -27.37 12.13
C GLY A 29 -23.05 -27.60 10.64
N ASP A 30 -23.95 -28.30 9.96
CA ASP A 30 -23.89 -28.54 8.51
C ASP A 30 -24.75 -27.56 7.69
N ASN A 31 -25.51 -26.69 8.36
CA ASN A 31 -26.35 -25.70 7.67
C ASN A 31 -25.52 -24.51 7.23
N VAL A 32 -25.61 -24.18 5.94
CA VAL A 32 -24.92 -23.07 5.30
C VAL A 32 -25.95 -22.04 4.83
N THR A 33 -25.81 -20.79 5.28
CA THR A 33 -26.61 -19.66 4.81
C THR A 33 -25.69 -18.57 4.26
N SER A 34 -26.03 -18.00 3.10
CA SER A 34 -25.24 -16.93 2.48
C SER A 34 -26.05 -15.65 2.29
N TYR A 35 -25.40 -14.51 2.48
CA TYR A 35 -25.96 -13.18 2.33
C TYR A 35 -25.04 -12.31 1.48
N ASP A 36 -25.64 -11.46 0.63
CA ASP A 36 -24.94 -10.43 -0.12
C ASP A 36 -25.31 -9.05 0.44
N LEU A 37 -24.30 -8.35 0.98
CA LEU A 37 -24.43 -7.00 1.52
C LEU A 37 -24.03 -6.01 0.43
N ALA A 38 -25.02 -5.37 -0.20
CA ALA A 38 -24.81 -4.54 -1.39
C ALA A 38 -24.10 -3.21 -1.07
N THR A 39 -24.33 -2.65 0.12
CA THR A 39 -23.88 -1.32 0.50
C THR A 39 -23.10 -1.30 1.83
N GLU A 40 -22.35 -0.23 2.09
CA GLU A 40 -21.75 0.00 3.41
C GLU A 40 -22.81 0.11 4.53
N THR A 41 -24.04 0.50 4.20
CA THR A 41 -25.16 0.52 5.14
C THR A 41 -25.58 -0.90 5.52
N ASP A 42 -25.68 -1.81 4.55
CA ASP A 42 -25.98 -3.23 4.80
C ASP A 42 -24.89 -3.90 5.64
N GLU A 43 -23.61 -3.54 5.40
CA GLU A 43 -22.48 -3.96 6.25
C GLU A 43 -22.64 -3.49 7.70
N LEU A 44 -23.10 -2.25 7.91
CA LEU A 44 -23.33 -1.73 9.25
C LEU A 44 -24.54 -2.39 9.92
N ASP A 45 -25.63 -2.62 9.19
CA ASP A 45 -26.79 -3.35 9.70
C ASP A 45 -26.40 -4.79 10.09
N TRP A 46 -25.54 -5.44 9.30
CA TRP A 46 -24.98 -6.75 9.65
C TRP A 46 -24.17 -6.68 10.94
N VAL A 47 -23.28 -5.69 11.10
CA VAL A 47 -22.52 -5.48 12.34
C VAL A 47 -23.48 -5.34 13.53
N LEU A 48 -24.61 -4.64 13.36
CA LEU A 48 -25.56 -4.37 14.43
C LEU A 48 -26.59 -5.49 14.68
N GLY A 49 -26.53 -6.61 13.93
CA GLY A 49 -27.49 -7.71 14.07
C GLY A 49 -28.88 -7.37 13.54
N GLN A 50 -28.96 -6.49 12.54
CA GLN A 50 -30.19 -5.84 12.06
C GLN A 50 -30.34 -5.93 10.55
N PHE A 51 -29.55 -6.77 9.89
CA PHE A 51 -29.61 -6.93 8.45
C PHE A 51 -30.90 -7.68 8.06
N PRO A 52 -31.80 -7.10 7.24
CA PRO A 52 -33.05 -7.74 6.87
C PRO A 52 -32.82 -9.00 6.03
N THR A 53 -33.27 -10.16 6.50
CA THR A 53 -33.19 -11.44 5.76
C THR A 53 -34.49 -11.77 5.04
N SER A 54 -35.61 -11.25 5.52
CA SER A 54 -36.92 -11.36 4.89
C SER A 54 -37.74 -10.10 5.15
N TRP A 55 -38.72 -9.84 4.28
CA TRP A 55 -39.56 -8.65 4.30
C TRP A 55 -41.02 -9.06 4.42
N ARG A 56 -41.80 -8.28 5.18
CA ARG A 56 -43.26 -8.45 5.28
C ARG A 56 -43.94 -7.10 5.08
N LEU A 57 -45.23 -7.15 4.74
CA LEU A 57 -46.06 -5.95 4.79
C LEU A 57 -46.16 -5.48 6.24
N ALA A 58 -45.97 -4.18 6.44
CA ALA A 58 -46.33 -3.54 7.69
C ALA A 58 -47.85 -3.58 7.85
N THR A 59 -48.31 -3.72 9.08
CA THR A 59 -49.71 -3.80 9.47
C THR A 59 -50.07 -2.60 10.33
N GLN A 60 -51.37 -2.37 10.58
CA GLN A 60 -51.83 -1.31 11.48
C GLN A 60 -51.30 -1.49 12.94
N ALA A 61 -51.04 -2.74 13.34
CA ALA A 61 -50.42 -3.01 14.64
C ALA A 61 -48.97 -2.47 14.71
N ASP A 62 -48.21 -2.49 13.61
CA ASP A 62 -46.83 -1.98 13.57
C ASP A 62 -46.75 -0.47 13.72
N GLU A 63 -47.78 0.26 13.26
CA GLU A 63 -47.92 1.69 13.54
C GLU A 63 -48.20 1.92 15.03
N THR A 64 -49.15 1.16 15.59
CA THR A 64 -49.54 1.26 17.00
C THR A 64 -48.36 0.95 17.94
N ASP A 65 -47.51 -0.03 17.59
CA ASP A 65 -46.32 -0.42 18.35
C ASP A 65 -45.11 0.53 18.13
N LEU A 66 -45.31 1.60 17.35
CA LEU A 66 -44.31 2.58 16.97
C LEU A 66 -43.10 1.95 16.25
N VAL A 67 -43.26 0.78 15.64
CA VAL A 67 -42.19 0.11 14.89
C VAL A 67 -41.83 0.93 13.66
N ILE A 68 -42.85 1.38 12.93
CA ILE A 68 -42.69 2.21 11.73
C ILE A 68 -41.98 3.52 12.10
N GLN A 69 -42.43 4.22 13.17
CA GLN A 69 -41.80 5.46 13.60
C GLN A 69 -40.33 5.25 14.01
N LYS A 70 -40.02 4.20 14.79
CA LYS A 70 -38.63 3.88 15.18
C LYS A 70 -37.75 3.60 13.97
N LEU A 71 -38.28 2.89 12.96
CA LEU A 71 -37.57 2.65 11.71
C LEU A 71 -37.38 3.96 10.94
N GLN A 72 -38.40 4.81 10.81
CA GLN A 72 -38.27 6.11 10.14
C GLN A 72 -37.19 6.99 10.78
N GLU A 73 -37.13 7.04 12.11
CA GLU A 73 -36.17 7.86 12.86
C GLU A 73 -34.74 7.31 12.81
N LYS A 74 -34.57 5.98 12.93
CA LYS A 74 -33.25 5.37 13.13
C LYS A 74 -32.70 4.63 11.92
N ARG A 75 -33.57 4.09 11.07
CA ARG A 75 -33.24 3.22 9.91
C ARG A 75 -34.24 3.41 8.77
N PRO A 76 -34.35 4.61 8.20
CA PRO A 76 -35.32 4.86 7.14
C PRO A 76 -35.11 3.95 5.92
N HIS A 77 -33.88 3.47 5.70
CA HIS A 77 -33.55 2.51 4.63
C HIS A 77 -34.10 1.09 4.84
N HIS A 78 -34.62 0.77 6.04
CA HIS A 78 -35.34 -0.48 6.32
C HIS A 78 -36.84 -0.39 6.00
N ILE A 79 -37.30 0.69 5.37
CA ILE A 79 -38.68 0.81 4.92
C ILE A 79 -38.69 0.78 3.39
N ARG A 80 -39.25 -0.28 2.83
CA ARG A 80 -39.48 -0.39 1.38
C ARG A 80 -40.87 0.12 1.06
N ARG A 81 -40.97 0.94 0.02
CA ARG A 81 -42.24 1.47 -0.46
C ARG A 81 -42.58 0.78 -1.77
N LYS A 82 -43.69 0.05 -1.78
CA LYS A 82 -44.20 -0.60 -2.98
C LYS A 82 -45.39 0.20 -3.50
N LYS A 83 -45.21 0.80 -4.68
CA LYS A 83 -46.27 1.58 -5.33
C LYS A 83 -47.49 0.69 -5.59
N VAL A 84 -48.65 1.10 -5.08
CA VAL A 84 -49.93 0.44 -5.33
C VAL A 84 -50.31 0.66 -6.79
N ARG A 85 -50.75 -0.41 -7.48
CA ARG A 85 -51.16 -0.31 -8.88
C ARG A 85 -52.50 0.41 -8.97
N LYS A 86 -52.73 1.19 -10.04
CA LYS A 86 -53.97 1.98 -10.25
C LYS A 86 -55.28 1.17 -10.18
N ASN A 87 -55.21 -0.13 -10.42
CA ASN A 87 -56.35 -1.04 -10.44
C ASN A 87 -56.56 -1.79 -9.12
N GLN A 88 -55.74 -1.53 -8.10
CA GLN A 88 -55.91 -2.10 -6.77
C GLN A 88 -56.59 -1.08 -5.87
N ASP A 89 -57.61 -1.52 -5.15
CA ASP A 89 -58.30 -0.70 -4.17
C ASP A 89 -57.39 -0.47 -2.94
N PRO A 90 -56.99 0.78 -2.65
CA PRO A 90 -56.15 1.09 -1.50
C PRO A 90 -56.81 0.76 -0.16
N GLU A 91 -58.13 0.88 -0.04
CA GLU A 91 -58.85 0.59 1.21
C GLU A 91 -58.81 -0.91 1.52
N ALA A 92 -59.04 -1.75 0.50
CA ALA A 92 -58.91 -3.19 0.62
C ALA A 92 -57.46 -3.61 0.97
N LEU A 93 -56.45 -2.94 0.39
CA LEU A 93 -55.05 -3.21 0.72
C LEU A 93 -54.64 -2.72 2.12
N ASN A 94 -55.30 -1.67 2.64
CA ASN A 94 -55.04 -1.13 3.97
C ASN A 94 -55.66 -1.99 5.09
N ALA A 95 -56.61 -2.88 4.75
CA ALA A 95 -57.14 -3.86 5.70
C ALA A 95 -56.06 -4.87 6.14
N ASP A 96 -55.19 -5.28 5.20
CA ASP A 96 -54.14 -6.29 5.43
C ASP A 96 -52.73 -5.68 5.53
N GLY A 97 -52.58 -4.38 5.26
CA GLY A 97 -51.29 -3.70 5.20
C GLY A 97 -51.36 -2.23 5.64
N PHE A 98 -50.21 -1.59 5.76
CA PHE A 98 -50.10 -0.18 6.09
C PHE A 98 -49.89 0.62 4.80
N VAL A 99 -50.95 1.30 4.36
CA VAL A 99 -50.93 2.14 3.16
C VAL A 99 -50.65 3.59 3.54
N VAL A 100 -49.58 4.16 2.97
CA VAL A 100 -49.27 5.58 3.11
C VAL A 100 -49.64 6.32 1.83
N VAL A 101 -50.31 7.46 1.99
CA VAL A 101 -50.59 8.39 0.89
C VAL A 101 -49.50 9.45 0.87
N GLU A 102 -48.81 9.58 -0.26
CA GLU A 102 -47.88 10.68 -0.54
C GLU A 102 -48.46 11.63 -1.59
N GLU A 103 -47.75 12.72 -1.89
CA GLU A 103 -48.17 13.76 -2.84
C GLU A 103 -48.70 13.18 -4.17
N ASN A 104 -49.82 13.73 -4.65
CA ASN A 104 -50.58 13.30 -5.85
C ASN A 104 -51.33 11.97 -5.70
N ASP A 105 -51.89 11.70 -4.52
CA ASP A 105 -52.71 10.51 -4.24
C ASP A 105 -52.00 9.20 -4.61
N LEU A 106 -50.68 9.16 -4.41
CA LEU A 106 -49.88 7.97 -4.63
C LEU A 106 -49.90 7.11 -3.37
N TYR A 107 -50.57 5.96 -3.47
CA TYR A 107 -50.65 4.97 -2.40
C TYR A 107 -49.42 4.05 -2.44
N PHE A 108 -48.80 3.85 -1.29
CA PHE A 108 -47.68 2.93 -1.10
C PHE A 108 -47.99 1.91 -0.01
N LEU A 109 -47.77 0.64 -0.31
CA LEU A 109 -47.66 -0.39 0.73
C LEU A 109 -46.27 -0.32 1.35
N LEU A 110 -46.21 -0.24 2.68
CA LEU A 110 -44.94 -0.32 3.40
C LEU A 110 -44.55 -1.78 3.62
N GLU A 111 -43.33 -2.12 3.21
CA GLU A 111 -42.65 -3.37 3.55
C GLU A 111 -41.56 -3.07 4.59
N ILE A 112 -41.56 -3.82 5.69
CA ILE A 112 -40.59 -3.72 6.79
C ILE A 112 -39.90 -5.09 7.01
N PRO A 113 -38.76 -5.16 7.71
CA PRO A 113 -38.08 -6.41 7.97
C PRO A 113 -38.98 -7.35 8.78
N ALA A 114 -39.18 -8.57 8.27
CA ALA A 114 -39.87 -9.63 9.00
C ALA A 114 -38.89 -10.34 9.95
N GLU A 115 -37.70 -10.63 9.42
CA GLU A 115 -36.59 -11.24 10.15
C GLU A 115 -35.31 -10.44 9.89
N THR A 116 -34.44 -10.45 10.88
CA THR A 116 -33.12 -9.84 10.78
C THR A 116 -32.05 -10.82 11.24
N ASP A 117 -30.88 -10.75 10.62
CA ASP A 117 -29.68 -11.45 11.08
C ASP A 117 -28.49 -10.49 11.17
N GLY A 118 -27.35 -11.00 11.62
CA GLY A 118 -26.09 -10.30 11.66
C GLY A 118 -25.22 -10.82 12.80
N LEU A 119 -24.31 -9.97 13.28
CA LEU A 119 -23.40 -10.34 14.35
C LEU A 119 -24.14 -10.56 15.67
N GLY A 120 -23.94 -11.73 16.27
CA GLY A 120 -24.55 -12.18 17.51
C GLY A 120 -23.55 -12.65 18.57
N ARG A 121 -24.10 -13.04 19.73
CA ARG A 121 -23.31 -13.56 20.86
C ARG A 121 -22.75 -14.94 20.53
N GLY A 122 -21.45 -15.13 20.75
CA GLY A 122 -20.77 -16.41 20.56
C GLY A 122 -20.29 -16.68 19.13
N ASP A 123 -20.51 -15.75 18.20
CA ASP A 123 -20.06 -15.92 16.82
C ASP A 123 -18.55 -15.91 16.68
N VAL A 124 -18.03 -16.72 15.76
CA VAL A 124 -16.63 -16.70 15.34
C VAL A 124 -16.58 -16.23 13.89
N VAL A 125 -16.20 -14.96 13.69
CA VAL A 125 -16.16 -14.31 12.38
C VAL A 125 -14.75 -14.35 11.81
N ALA A 126 -14.60 -14.67 10.52
CA ALA A 126 -13.35 -14.83 9.82
C ALA A 126 -13.26 -13.90 8.59
N MET A 127 -12.14 -13.19 8.47
CA MET A 127 -11.86 -12.26 7.36
C MET A 127 -10.39 -12.33 6.91
N ALA A 128 -10.08 -11.90 5.69
CA ALA A 128 -8.69 -11.69 5.29
C ALA A 128 -8.05 -10.48 6.00
N LEU A 129 -6.73 -10.53 6.25
CA LEU A 129 -5.93 -9.42 6.79
C LEU A 129 -5.65 -8.32 5.74
N GLY A 130 -5.83 -7.06 6.14
CA GLY A 130 -5.58 -5.86 5.35
C GLY A 130 -6.67 -5.51 4.32
N GLY A 131 -6.46 -4.40 3.61
CA GLY A 131 -7.25 -4.00 2.44
C GLY A 131 -8.45 -3.11 2.77
N SER A 132 -9.51 -3.22 1.96
CA SER A 132 -10.74 -2.43 2.15
C SER A 132 -11.59 -2.91 3.33
N GLY A 133 -11.47 -4.18 3.72
CA GLY A 133 -12.24 -4.78 4.82
C GLY A 133 -11.80 -4.39 6.22
N ASP A 134 -10.74 -3.58 6.37
CA ASP A 134 -10.26 -3.13 7.68
C ASP A 134 -11.31 -2.31 8.46
N ARG A 135 -12.12 -1.49 7.77
CA ARG A 135 -13.20 -0.72 8.42
C ARG A 135 -14.29 -1.63 8.97
N LEU A 136 -14.68 -2.65 8.21
CA LEU A 136 -15.66 -3.65 8.64
C LEU A 136 -15.10 -4.49 9.80
N ALA A 137 -13.84 -4.93 9.72
CA ALA A 137 -13.18 -5.64 10.82
C ALA A 137 -13.10 -4.80 12.10
N PHE A 138 -12.85 -3.49 11.99
CA PHE A 138 -12.90 -2.57 13.13
C PHE A 138 -14.30 -2.51 13.75
N ALA A 139 -15.34 -2.33 12.93
CA ALA A 139 -16.72 -2.23 13.38
C ALA A 139 -17.20 -3.52 14.07
N LEU A 140 -16.95 -4.68 13.43
CA LEU A 140 -17.23 -5.99 13.99
C LEU A 140 -16.50 -6.22 15.32
N SER A 141 -15.20 -5.88 15.37
CA SER A 141 -14.39 -6.07 16.59
C SER A 141 -14.87 -5.18 17.73
N LYS A 142 -15.26 -3.93 17.44
CA LYS A 142 -15.84 -3.02 18.44
C LYS A 142 -17.20 -3.53 18.94
N GLN A 143 -18.07 -3.99 18.04
CA GLN A 143 -19.37 -4.53 18.43
C GLN A 143 -19.23 -5.83 19.23
N ALA A 144 -18.28 -6.69 18.87
CA ALA A 144 -17.99 -7.92 19.59
C ALA A 144 -17.66 -7.70 21.07
N GLU A 145 -17.07 -6.54 21.44
CA GLU A 145 -16.80 -6.18 22.84
C GLU A 145 -18.07 -5.87 23.66
N SER A 146 -19.17 -5.51 23.00
CA SER A 146 -20.47 -5.30 23.65
C SER A 146 -21.17 -6.62 24.00
N PHE A 147 -20.75 -7.72 23.38
CA PHE A 147 -21.21 -9.06 23.72
C PHE A 147 -20.36 -9.61 24.87
N ALA A 148 -21.00 -10.11 25.92
CA ALA A 148 -20.30 -10.86 26.97
C ALA A 148 -19.45 -11.99 26.34
N ASN A 149 -18.29 -12.29 26.94
CA ASN A 149 -17.25 -13.21 26.46
C ASN A 149 -17.79 -14.35 25.58
N GLY A 150 -17.45 -14.33 24.29
CA GLY A 150 -17.82 -15.40 23.35
C GLY A 150 -17.57 -15.06 21.89
N THR A 151 -17.95 -13.85 21.46
CA THR A 151 -17.80 -13.42 20.06
C THR A 151 -16.34 -13.11 19.73
N LYS A 152 -15.82 -13.67 18.63
CA LYS A 152 -14.42 -13.54 18.20
C LYS A 152 -14.38 -13.07 16.75
N ILE A 153 -13.61 -12.01 16.50
CA ILE A 153 -13.28 -11.58 15.13
C ILE A 153 -11.87 -12.05 14.84
N MET A 154 -11.73 -12.90 13.83
CA MET A 154 -10.54 -13.66 13.48
C MET A 154 -10.11 -13.26 12.07
N ARG A 155 -8.79 -13.15 11.83
CA ARG A 155 -8.25 -12.76 10.52
C ARG A 155 -7.14 -13.68 10.04
N ILE A 156 -7.13 -14.01 8.75
CA ILE A 156 -6.13 -14.88 8.11
C ILE A 156 -5.22 -14.08 7.18
N LYS A 157 -3.96 -14.47 7.02
CA LYS A 157 -3.06 -13.82 6.06
C LYS A 157 -3.54 -14.10 4.64
N PRO A 158 -3.48 -13.13 3.71
CA PRO A 158 -3.91 -13.37 2.32
C PRO A 158 -3.17 -14.51 1.61
N MET A 159 -1.89 -14.72 1.93
CA MET A 159 -1.10 -15.83 1.37
C MET A 159 -1.58 -17.18 1.88
N ASP A 160 -1.92 -17.28 3.18
CA ASP A 160 -2.40 -18.52 3.78
C ASP A 160 -3.80 -18.84 3.25
N LEU A 161 -4.69 -17.83 3.14
CA LEU A 161 -6.00 -17.99 2.51
C LEU A 161 -5.87 -18.44 1.05
N LYS A 162 -4.96 -17.82 0.29
CA LYS A 162 -4.70 -18.21 -1.10
C LYS A 162 -4.27 -19.67 -1.19
N PHE A 163 -3.32 -20.09 -0.34
CA PHE A 163 -2.82 -21.46 -0.30
C PHE A 163 -3.91 -22.47 0.09
N GLN A 164 -4.69 -22.18 1.14
CA GLN A 164 -5.79 -23.07 1.53
C GLN A 164 -6.84 -23.18 0.42
N ARG A 165 -7.18 -22.07 -0.22
CA ARG A 165 -8.18 -22.03 -1.29
C ARG A 165 -7.73 -22.76 -2.55
N GLU A 166 -6.58 -22.36 -3.11
CA GLU A 166 -6.16 -22.80 -4.44
C GLU A 166 -5.44 -24.14 -4.39
N ASP A 167 -4.44 -24.29 -3.52
CA ASP A 167 -3.58 -25.47 -3.51
C ASP A 167 -4.24 -26.65 -2.77
N ARG A 168 -4.97 -26.38 -1.69
CA ARG A 168 -5.55 -27.43 -0.83
C ARG A 168 -7.00 -27.77 -1.18
N LEU A 169 -7.86 -26.76 -1.29
CA LEU A 169 -9.31 -26.94 -1.50
C LEU A 169 -9.72 -26.89 -2.97
N GLN A 170 -8.84 -26.41 -3.86
CA GLN A 170 -9.12 -26.24 -5.30
C GLN A 170 -10.40 -25.43 -5.59
N ARG A 171 -10.64 -24.36 -4.82
CA ARG A 171 -11.83 -23.49 -4.94
C ARG A 171 -11.52 -22.16 -5.61
N ASP A 172 -12.57 -21.49 -6.09
CA ASP A 172 -12.44 -20.15 -6.66
C ASP A 172 -12.48 -19.06 -5.59
N LYS A 173 -11.93 -17.88 -5.92
CA LYS A 173 -11.97 -16.71 -5.04
C LYS A 173 -13.41 -16.27 -4.70
N ASN A 174 -14.41 -16.63 -5.51
CA ASN A 174 -15.81 -16.36 -5.21
C ASN A 174 -16.36 -17.18 -4.03
N ASP A 175 -15.70 -18.29 -3.69
CA ASP A 175 -16.06 -19.14 -2.55
C ASP A 175 -15.35 -18.71 -1.25
N ASP A 176 -14.68 -17.54 -1.24
CA ASP A 176 -13.87 -17.07 -0.10
C ASP A 176 -14.70 -16.94 1.18
N ALA A 177 -15.97 -16.52 1.10
CA ALA A 177 -16.82 -16.37 2.29
C ALA A 177 -17.09 -17.72 2.96
N GLN A 178 -17.52 -18.73 2.18
CA GLN A 178 -17.72 -20.08 2.70
C GLN A 178 -16.40 -20.72 3.16
N THR A 179 -15.34 -20.57 2.37
CA THR A 179 -14.01 -21.09 2.70
C THR A 179 -13.49 -20.52 4.03
N LEU A 180 -13.70 -19.22 4.29
CA LEU A 180 -13.35 -18.60 5.57
C LEU A 180 -14.16 -19.17 6.75
N ALA A 181 -15.46 -19.41 6.57
CA ALA A 181 -16.33 -19.98 7.60
C ALA A 181 -15.90 -21.40 7.99
N GLU A 182 -15.59 -22.23 7.00
CA GLU A 182 -15.09 -23.60 7.20
C GLU A 182 -13.68 -23.59 7.83
N LEU A 183 -12.76 -22.76 7.32
CA LEU A 183 -11.39 -22.71 7.82
C LEU A 183 -11.34 -22.24 9.28
N VAL A 184 -12.20 -21.31 9.71
CA VAL A 184 -12.17 -20.86 11.11
C VAL A 184 -12.78 -21.89 12.07
N ARG A 185 -13.71 -22.72 11.59
CA ARG A 185 -14.24 -23.88 12.31
C ARG A 185 -13.17 -24.96 12.48
N ASP A 186 -12.51 -25.32 11.39
CA ASP A 186 -11.68 -26.53 11.32
C ASP A 186 -10.18 -26.27 11.61
N TYR A 187 -9.71 -25.05 11.36
CA TYR A 187 -8.29 -24.65 11.44
C TYR A 187 -8.11 -23.29 12.12
N ALA A 188 -8.69 -23.11 13.30
CA ALA A 188 -8.64 -21.85 14.06
C ALA A 188 -7.21 -21.30 14.29
N THR A 189 -6.19 -22.16 14.28
CA THR A 189 -4.77 -21.80 14.44
C THR A 189 -4.20 -20.98 13.27
N LEU A 190 -4.85 -20.98 12.11
CA LEU A 190 -4.47 -20.14 10.96
C LEU A 190 -4.83 -18.67 11.15
N PHE A 191 -5.64 -18.35 12.16
CA PHE A 191 -6.23 -17.04 12.34
C PHE A 191 -5.65 -16.28 13.54
N PHE A 192 -5.63 -14.96 13.40
CA PHE A 192 -5.29 -14.00 14.44
C PHE A 192 -6.54 -13.30 14.94
N LYS A 193 -6.72 -13.21 16.26
CA LYS A 193 -7.82 -12.43 16.83
C LYS A 193 -7.58 -10.94 16.55
N THR A 194 -8.61 -10.24 16.06
CA THR A 194 -8.63 -8.77 15.97
C THR A 194 -8.80 -8.20 17.36
N THR A 195 -7.80 -7.46 17.83
CA THR A 195 -7.71 -6.85 19.15
C THR A 195 -7.89 -5.34 19.09
N ARG A 196 -7.90 -4.69 20.26
CA ARG A 196 -7.86 -3.22 20.37
C ARG A 196 -6.64 -2.62 19.66
N LYS A 197 -5.48 -3.28 19.73
CA LYS A 197 -4.26 -2.84 19.04
C LYS A 197 -4.47 -2.76 17.52
N ASP A 198 -5.09 -3.79 16.92
CA ASP A 198 -5.40 -3.79 15.49
C ASP A 198 -6.37 -2.65 15.13
N ARG A 199 -7.33 -2.37 16.01
CA ARG A 199 -8.26 -1.25 15.84
C ARG A 199 -7.57 0.11 15.89
N ASP A 200 -6.61 0.30 16.79
CA ASP A 200 -5.83 1.55 16.87
C ASP A 200 -4.95 1.73 15.63
N LEU A 201 -4.38 0.65 15.08
CA LEU A 201 -3.69 0.68 13.80
C LEU A 201 -4.63 1.06 12.64
N ILE A 202 -5.84 0.49 12.57
CA ILE A 202 -6.82 0.84 11.54
C ILE A 202 -7.23 2.32 11.64
N ARG A 203 -7.36 2.87 12.85
CA ARG A 203 -7.61 4.31 13.05
C ARG A 203 -6.45 5.16 12.55
N LEU A 204 -5.20 4.76 12.80
CA LEU A 204 -4.04 5.45 12.27
C LEU A 204 -4.03 5.46 10.73
N VAL A 205 -4.40 4.35 10.09
CA VAL A 205 -4.52 4.27 8.62
C VAL A 205 -5.55 5.27 8.09
N GLU A 206 -6.72 5.38 8.73
CA GLU A 206 -7.75 6.35 8.34
C GLU A 206 -7.31 7.80 8.58
N ALA A 207 -6.73 8.11 9.75
CA ALA A 207 -6.18 9.44 10.02
C ALA A 207 -5.08 9.83 9.03
N TRP A 208 -4.24 8.86 8.62
CA TRP A 208 -3.22 9.09 7.60
C TRP A 208 -3.82 9.38 6.22
N ARG A 209 -4.88 8.67 5.82
CA ARG A 209 -5.61 8.97 4.58
C ARG A 209 -6.17 10.39 4.60
N ASN A 210 -6.81 10.79 5.70
CA ASN A 210 -7.33 12.14 5.86
C ASN A 210 -6.23 13.20 5.80
N ARG A 211 -5.06 12.94 6.42
CA ARG A 211 -3.88 13.81 6.30
C ARG A 211 -3.41 13.94 4.85
N VAL A 212 -3.34 12.83 4.10
CA VAL A 212 -2.90 12.83 2.70
C VAL A 212 -3.89 13.61 1.82
N GLU A 213 -5.20 13.46 2.04
CA GLU A 213 -6.21 14.22 1.30
C GLU A 213 -6.14 15.72 1.63
N ALA A 214 -6.01 16.12 2.89
CA ALA A 214 -5.79 17.52 3.28
C ALA A 214 -4.51 18.10 2.63
N MET A 215 -3.41 17.34 2.62
CA MET A 215 -2.16 17.75 1.98
C MET A 215 -2.33 17.91 0.45
N LYS A 216 -3.02 16.99 -0.22
CA LYS A 216 -3.31 17.08 -1.66
C LYS A 216 -4.22 18.27 -1.98
N ALA A 217 -5.25 18.52 -1.16
CA ALA A 217 -6.13 19.66 -1.32
C ALA A 217 -5.35 20.98 -1.24
N ARG A 218 -4.46 21.12 -0.24
CA ARG A 218 -3.55 22.27 -0.11
C ARG A 218 -2.66 22.44 -1.34
N ILE A 219 -1.95 21.39 -1.76
CA ILE A 219 -1.06 21.42 -2.93
C ILE A 219 -1.83 21.77 -4.20
N GLY A 220 -3.03 21.20 -4.39
CA GLY A 220 -3.89 21.51 -5.53
C GLY A 220 -4.34 22.96 -5.54
N SER A 221 -4.63 23.55 -4.37
CA SER A 221 -4.97 24.97 -4.27
C SER A 221 -3.77 25.88 -4.56
N GLU A 222 -2.58 25.53 -4.05
CA GLU A 222 -1.33 26.23 -4.34
C GLU A 222 -0.99 26.23 -5.83
N GLN A 223 -1.20 25.09 -6.51
CA GLN A 223 -1.00 24.96 -7.96
C GLN A 223 -2.01 25.80 -8.74
N ARG A 224 -3.30 25.81 -8.36
CA ARG A 224 -4.32 26.67 -9.00
C ARG A 224 -3.98 28.14 -8.84
N LEU A 225 -3.57 28.57 -7.65
CA LEU A 225 -3.15 29.95 -7.41
C LEU A 225 -1.97 30.33 -8.30
N ARG A 226 -0.95 29.47 -8.37
CA ARG A 226 0.23 29.71 -9.23
C ARG A 226 -0.15 29.81 -10.70
N SER A 227 -0.99 28.89 -11.21
CA SER A 227 -1.49 28.93 -12.59
C SER A 227 -2.32 30.19 -12.89
N HIS A 228 -3.17 30.61 -11.95
CA HIS A 228 -3.93 31.85 -12.08
C HIS A 228 -3.01 33.08 -12.14
N MET A 229 -2.00 33.14 -11.26
CA MET A 229 -1.01 34.23 -11.24
C MET A 229 -0.21 34.30 -12.55
N ILE A 230 0.25 33.15 -13.07
CA ILE A 230 0.91 33.07 -14.38
C ILE A 230 -0.04 33.60 -15.46
N GLY A 231 -1.30 33.15 -15.49
CA GLY A 231 -2.29 33.66 -16.45
C GLY A 231 -2.50 35.17 -16.37
N LYS A 232 -2.63 35.73 -15.15
CA LYS A 232 -2.81 37.16 -14.93
C LYS A 232 -1.62 37.99 -15.44
N ILE A 233 -0.39 37.50 -15.24
CA ILE A 233 0.83 38.18 -15.70
C ILE A 233 0.98 38.08 -17.22
N PHE A 234 0.73 36.91 -17.80
CA PHE A 234 0.85 36.73 -19.26
C PHE A 234 -0.26 37.41 -20.07
N CYS A 235 -1.41 37.67 -19.45
CA CYS A 235 -2.55 38.35 -20.08
C CYS A 235 -2.66 39.84 -19.70
N SER A 236 -1.65 40.45 -19.07
CA SER A 236 -1.66 41.88 -18.80
C SER A 236 -1.39 42.69 -20.07
N GLU A 237 -2.08 43.81 -20.25
CA GLU A 237 -1.89 44.70 -21.42
C GLU A 237 -0.48 45.31 -21.47
N GLU A 238 0.13 45.49 -20.30
CA GLU A 238 1.48 46.04 -20.15
C GLU A 238 2.55 45.08 -20.68
N GLY A 239 2.27 43.77 -20.74
CA GLY A 239 3.11 42.77 -21.42
C GLY A 239 4.54 42.59 -20.90
N GLN A 240 4.92 43.32 -19.85
CA GLN A 240 6.26 43.26 -19.28
C GLN A 240 6.35 42.08 -18.32
N TYR A 241 7.28 41.17 -18.60
CA TYR A 241 7.66 40.08 -17.70
C TYR A 241 8.69 40.62 -16.71
N PRO A 242 8.33 40.88 -15.43
CA PRO A 242 9.34 41.25 -14.46
C PRO A 242 10.20 40.02 -14.15
N GLU A 243 11.44 40.01 -14.65
CA GLU A 243 12.37 38.90 -14.45
C GLU A 243 12.55 38.61 -12.95
N GLY A 244 12.20 37.40 -12.51
CA GLY A 244 12.35 36.96 -11.13
C GLY A 244 11.24 37.37 -10.15
N GLU A 245 10.28 38.22 -10.53
CA GLU A 245 9.22 38.67 -9.60
C GLU A 245 8.05 37.71 -9.49
N ILE A 246 7.84 36.79 -10.45
CA ILE A 246 6.68 35.86 -10.41
C ILE A 246 6.65 35.05 -9.12
N GLU A 247 7.80 34.55 -8.66
CA GLU A 247 7.87 33.76 -7.42
C GLU A 247 7.64 34.64 -6.18
N LEU A 248 8.10 35.90 -6.19
CA LEU A 248 7.86 36.85 -5.09
C LEU A 248 6.38 37.24 -5.00
N LEU A 249 5.76 37.55 -6.14
CA LEU A 249 4.33 37.85 -6.23
C LEU A 249 3.50 36.63 -5.83
N TYR A 250 3.89 35.43 -6.26
CA TYR A 250 3.24 34.19 -5.87
C TYR A 250 3.32 33.97 -4.35
N GLU A 251 4.50 34.07 -3.74
CA GLU A 251 4.64 33.87 -2.29
C GLU A 251 3.87 34.92 -1.49
N LYS A 252 3.85 36.18 -1.96
CA LYS A 252 3.00 37.24 -1.37
C LYS A 252 1.53 36.88 -1.43
N GLU A 253 1.02 36.50 -2.60
CA GLU A 253 -0.40 36.16 -2.76
C GLU A 253 -0.76 34.90 -1.95
N ARG A 254 0.07 33.86 -2.03
CA ARG A 254 -0.06 32.60 -1.29
C ARG A 254 -0.12 32.84 0.23
N SER A 255 0.70 33.75 0.75
CA SER A 255 0.71 34.09 2.18
C SER A 255 -0.56 34.79 2.63
N ASN A 256 -1.31 35.44 1.73
CA ASN A 256 -2.55 36.16 2.02
C ASN A 256 -3.83 35.37 1.63
N ASP A 257 -3.69 34.27 0.90
CA ASP A 257 -4.81 33.44 0.46
C ASP A 257 -5.46 32.70 1.63
N ARG A 258 -6.70 33.09 1.98
CA ARG A 258 -7.46 32.53 3.10
C ARG A 258 -7.79 31.04 2.93
N VAL A 259 -7.92 30.55 1.70
CA VAL A 259 -8.22 29.13 1.42
C VAL A 259 -6.98 28.28 1.68
N ILE A 260 -5.81 28.72 1.22
CA ILE A 260 -4.54 28.03 1.45
C ILE A 260 -4.21 28.02 2.95
N GLN A 261 -4.44 29.14 3.66
CA GLN A 261 -4.27 29.20 5.12
C GLN A 261 -5.19 28.19 5.84
N ALA A 262 -6.49 28.17 5.50
CA ALA A 262 -7.43 27.22 6.09
C ALA A 262 -7.06 25.75 5.82
N LEU A 263 -6.62 25.43 4.60
CA LEU A 263 -6.15 24.07 4.24
C LEU A 263 -4.85 23.70 4.96
N ALA A 264 -3.96 24.67 5.21
CA ALA A 264 -2.75 24.45 6.01
C ALA A 264 -3.07 24.16 7.48
N GLU A 265 -4.05 24.87 8.05
CA GLU A 265 -4.56 24.60 9.40
C GLU A 265 -5.23 23.22 9.49
N GLU A 266 -6.04 22.84 8.51
CA GLU A 266 -6.62 21.50 8.43
C GLU A 266 -5.52 20.43 8.36
N GLN A 267 -4.53 20.60 7.47
CA GLN A 267 -3.41 19.65 7.36
C GLN A 267 -2.69 19.50 8.71
N LYS A 268 -2.42 20.60 9.42
CA LYS A 268 -1.78 20.61 10.74
C LYS A 268 -2.65 19.90 11.79
N ALA A 269 -3.96 20.09 11.76
CA ALA A 269 -4.89 19.37 12.63
C ALA A 269 -4.85 17.86 12.39
N ARG A 270 -4.81 17.42 11.11
CA ARG A 270 -4.66 16.00 10.75
C ARG A 270 -3.29 15.44 11.14
N GLU A 271 -2.22 16.22 11.05
CA GLU A 271 -0.90 15.83 11.53
C GLU A 271 -0.85 15.62 13.04
N LYS A 272 -1.55 16.46 13.80
CA LYS A 272 -1.71 16.30 15.25
C LYS A 272 -2.51 15.04 15.59
N GLU A 273 -3.59 14.78 14.86
CA GLU A 273 -4.41 13.57 14.99
C GLU A 273 -3.58 12.31 14.75
N VAL A 274 -2.83 12.24 13.63
CA VAL A 274 -1.90 11.14 13.31
C VAL A 274 -0.87 10.97 14.42
N SER A 275 -0.25 12.05 14.89
CA SER A 275 0.77 11.99 15.94
C SER A 275 0.20 11.47 17.27
N THR A 276 -1.05 11.78 17.57
CA THR A 276 -1.73 11.35 18.81
C THR A 276 -2.02 9.85 18.75
N LEU A 277 -2.59 9.36 17.64
CA LEU A 277 -2.84 7.94 17.43
C LEU A 277 -1.54 7.13 17.34
N LEU A 278 -0.49 7.70 16.74
CA LEU A 278 0.79 7.04 16.62
C LEU A 278 1.43 6.77 17.99
N ARG A 279 1.33 7.72 18.92
CA ARG A 279 1.84 7.58 20.30
C ARG A 279 1.10 6.55 21.14
N SER A 280 -0.10 6.12 20.74
CA SER A 280 -0.80 5.03 21.44
C SER A 280 -0.39 3.63 20.96
N LEU A 281 0.48 3.52 19.96
CA LEU A 281 0.91 2.23 19.42
C LEU A 281 2.26 1.80 20.01
N ASP A 282 2.30 0.60 20.57
CA ASP A 282 3.53 -0.02 21.11
C ASP A 282 4.65 -0.07 20.06
N VAL A 283 4.30 -0.45 18.82
CA VAL A 283 5.28 -0.48 17.72
C VAL A 283 5.96 0.87 17.52
N TYR A 284 5.23 1.98 17.64
CA TYR A 284 5.86 3.27 17.49
C TYR A 284 6.79 3.58 18.68
N ASN A 285 6.28 3.42 19.90
CA ASN A 285 6.99 3.78 21.12
C ASN A 285 8.24 2.93 21.35
N GLU A 286 8.17 1.64 21.08
CA GLU A 286 9.27 0.72 21.35
C GLU A 286 10.24 0.59 20.18
N LEU A 287 9.74 0.61 18.93
CA LEU A 287 10.57 0.33 17.76
C LEU A 287 11.06 1.60 17.06
N PHE A 288 10.19 2.60 16.91
CA PHE A 288 10.49 3.77 16.07
C PHE A 288 11.06 4.96 16.85
N VAL A 289 10.58 5.22 18.07
CA VAL A 289 11.08 6.32 18.92
C VAL A 289 12.59 6.24 19.21
N PRO A 290 13.19 5.06 19.47
CA PRO A 290 14.63 4.97 19.72
C PRO A 290 15.51 5.32 18.51
N ILE A 291 14.95 5.35 17.29
CA ILE A 291 15.73 5.59 16.07
C ILE A 291 15.97 7.09 15.88
N LYS A 292 17.20 7.54 16.13
CA LYS A 292 17.59 8.95 15.90
C LYS A 292 17.36 9.36 14.44
N GLY A 293 16.63 10.45 14.23
CA GLY A 293 16.23 10.95 12.91
C GLY A 293 14.90 10.37 12.37
N MET A 294 14.26 9.45 13.10
CA MET A 294 12.93 8.95 12.75
C MET A 294 11.83 9.87 13.27
N GLY A 295 11.39 10.82 12.44
CA GLY A 295 10.27 11.70 12.77
C GLY A 295 8.92 10.96 12.80
N PRO A 296 7.91 11.43 13.57
CA PRO A 296 6.60 10.79 13.69
C PRO A 296 5.92 10.53 12.35
N MET A 297 6.01 11.47 11.39
CA MET A 297 5.37 11.31 10.08
C MET A 297 6.05 10.27 9.18
N ILE A 298 7.38 10.09 9.30
CA ILE A 298 8.08 9.02 8.56
C ILE A 298 7.70 7.67 9.16
N ALA A 299 7.69 7.54 10.49
CA ALA A 299 7.27 6.33 11.19
C ALA A 299 5.82 5.97 10.88
N ALA A 300 4.88 6.92 11.00
CA ALA A 300 3.47 6.71 10.66
C ALA A 300 3.30 6.21 9.23
N ARG A 301 4.04 6.79 8.27
CA ARG A 301 3.97 6.36 6.87
C ARG A 301 4.45 4.93 6.66
N ILE A 302 5.52 4.51 7.35
CA ILE A 302 6.01 3.13 7.31
C ILE A 302 4.96 2.20 7.95
N ILE A 303 4.48 2.54 9.15
CA ILE A 303 3.52 1.72 9.89
C ILE A 303 2.23 1.54 9.10
N VAL A 304 1.68 2.61 8.52
CA VAL A 304 0.47 2.57 7.69
C VAL A 304 0.68 1.76 6.40
N ALA A 305 1.83 1.90 5.73
CA ALA A 305 2.13 1.15 4.52
C ALA A 305 2.25 -0.36 4.80
N VAL A 306 2.94 -0.73 5.89
CA VAL A 306 3.13 -2.12 6.30
C VAL A 306 1.80 -2.70 6.82
N GLY A 307 1.09 -1.96 7.65
CA GLY A 307 -0.05 -2.43 8.41
C GLY A 307 0.41 -3.48 9.43
N ASP A 308 -0.22 -4.65 9.38
CA ASP A 308 0.19 -5.79 10.19
C ASP A 308 1.44 -6.46 9.61
N VAL A 309 2.56 -6.45 10.33
CA VAL A 309 3.82 -7.08 9.88
C VAL A 309 3.69 -8.60 9.71
N ARG A 310 2.75 -9.26 10.40
CA ARG A 310 2.55 -10.72 10.35
C ARG A 310 2.15 -11.20 8.96
N ARG A 311 1.61 -10.33 8.09
CA ARG A 311 1.30 -10.64 6.69
C ARG A 311 2.54 -10.96 5.85
N PHE A 312 3.73 -10.58 6.32
CA PHE A 312 4.99 -10.83 5.64
C PHE A 312 5.69 -12.03 6.28
N PRO A 313 5.75 -13.18 5.60
CA PRO A 313 6.36 -14.39 6.18
C PRO A 313 7.88 -14.27 6.32
N THR A 314 8.52 -13.39 5.55
CA THR A 314 9.98 -13.20 5.57
C THR A 314 10.36 -11.74 5.29
N ALA A 315 11.53 -11.32 5.79
CA ALA A 315 12.08 -9.99 5.49
C ALA A 315 12.22 -9.68 3.98
N PRO A 316 12.65 -10.62 3.10
CA PRO A 316 12.62 -10.40 1.65
C PRO A 316 11.26 -10.01 1.08
N LYS A 317 10.15 -10.57 1.59
CA LYS A 317 8.80 -10.20 1.14
C LYS A 317 8.43 -8.78 1.58
N LEU A 318 8.81 -8.37 2.79
CA LEU A 318 8.63 -6.98 3.23
C LEU A 318 9.48 -6.01 2.39
N LYS A 319 10.75 -6.34 2.12
CA LYS A 319 11.61 -5.56 1.21
C LYS A 319 11.00 -5.42 -0.17
N ALA A 320 10.46 -6.52 -0.72
CA ALA A 320 9.80 -6.52 -2.01
C ALA A 320 8.63 -5.54 -2.02
N PHE A 321 7.76 -5.66 -1.02
CA PHE A 321 6.58 -4.83 -0.83
C PHE A 321 6.88 -3.34 -0.62
N LEU A 322 7.94 -2.98 0.10
CA LEU A 322 8.36 -1.58 0.29
C LEU A 322 9.25 -1.07 -0.87
N GLY A 323 9.50 -1.90 -1.88
CA GLY A 323 10.33 -1.59 -3.04
C GLY A 323 11.83 -1.56 -2.75
N ALA A 324 12.28 -1.85 -1.53
CA ALA A 324 13.70 -1.89 -1.13
C ALA A 324 14.45 -3.16 -1.57
N HIS A 325 13.83 -4.00 -2.40
CA HIS A 325 14.48 -5.16 -3.00
C HIS A 325 15.30 -4.77 -4.22
N VAL A 326 16.20 -5.66 -4.64
CA VAL A 326 16.94 -5.54 -5.88
C VAL A 326 16.39 -6.62 -6.81
N LYS A 327 16.02 -6.26 -8.04
CA LYS A 327 15.62 -7.20 -9.09
C LYS A 327 16.82 -7.50 -9.97
N ARG A 328 16.93 -8.73 -10.47
CA ARG A 328 17.75 -9.01 -11.67
C ARG A 328 16.97 -8.49 -12.88
N GLY A 329 17.59 -7.66 -13.72
CA GLY A 329 16.97 -7.20 -14.97
C GLY A 329 16.61 -8.37 -15.88
N GLY A 330 15.52 -8.26 -16.66
CA GLY A 330 15.20 -9.25 -17.69
C GLY A 330 13.71 -9.50 -17.99
N GLU A 331 12.76 -9.01 -17.18
CA GLU A 331 11.33 -9.38 -17.38
C GLU A 331 10.71 -8.83 -18.67
N ASN A 332 11.28 -7.77 -19.27
CA ASN A 332 10.76 -7.10 -20.48
C ASN A 332 11.78 -7.02 -21.62
N GLY A 333 12.72 -7.97 -21.72
CA GLY A 333 13.64 -8.05 -22.88
C GLY A 333 14.77 -7.02 -22.93
N ASP A 334 15.02 -6.25 -21.84
CA ASP A 334 16.28 -5.50 -21.70
C ASP A 334 17.40 -6.53 -21.48
N PRO A 335 18.44 -6.61 -22.35
CA PRO A 335 19.50 -7.61 -22.31
C PRO A 335 20.47 -7.46 -21.13
N SER A 336 20.09 -6.71 -20.09
CA SER A 336 20.98 -6.35 -19.00
C SER A 336 20.71 -7.20 -17.75
N PRO A 337 21.59 -8.14 -17.37
CA PRO A 337 21.49 -8.96 -16.15
C PRO A 337 21.70 -8.14 -14.85
N ARG A 338 21.52 -6.82 -14.90
CA ARG A 338 21.86 -5.92 -13.80
C ARG A 338 20.93 -6.11 -12.61
N LEU A 339 21.55 -6.17 -11.44
CA LEU A 339 20.89 -5.97 -10.16
C LEU A 339 20.48 -4.50 -10.00
N GLN A 340 19.18 -4.21 -10.21
CA GLN A 340 18.65 -2.85 -10.10
C GLN A 340 17.56 -2.75 -9.03
N PHE A 341 17.55 -1.65 -8.28
CA PHE A 341 16.39 -1.29 -7.48
C PHE A 341 15.21 -0.99 -8.40
N PRO A 342 14.00 -1.47 -8.08
CA PRO A 342 12.83 -1.24 -8.91
C PRO A 342 12.54 0.26 -9.02
N ARG A 343 12.20 0.67 -10.24
CA ARG A 343 11.79 2.04 -10.59
C ARG A 343 10.50 1.94 -11.37
N ARG A 344 9.57 2.86 -11.11
CA ARG A 344 8.32 2.93 -11.87
C ARG A 344 8.60 3.70 -13.16
N ARG A 345 8.44 3.06 -14.32
CA ARG A 345 8.46 3.76 -15.61
C ARG A 345 7.05 4.27 -15.94
N THR A 346 6.96 5.25 -16.83
CA THR A 346 5.67 5.74 -17.33
C THR A 346 4.90 4.60 -18.01
N GLY A 347 3.62 4.44 -17.68
CA GLY A 347 2.79 3.34 -18.18
C GLY A 347 2.91 2.03 -17.38
N GLU A 348 3.88 1.89 -16.49
CA GLU A 348 4.04 0.68 -15.67
C GLU A 348 3.33 0.80 -14.32
N THR A 349 2.79 -0.34 -13.87
CA THR A 349 2.23 -0.50 -12.52
C THR A 349 3.36 -0.88 -11.56
N ALA A 350 3.54 -0.12 -10.48
CA ALA A 350 4.53 -0.45 -9.46
C ALA A 350 4.10 -1.68 -8.66
N ASN A 351 4.99 -2.68 -8.52
CA ASN A 351 4.73 -3.87 -7.70
C ASN A 351 5.13 -3.69 -6.22
N TRP A 352 5.22 -2.44 -5.75
CA TRP A 352 5.52 -2.06 -4.37
C TRP A 352 4.58 -0.95 -3.88
N HIS A 353 4.49 -0.79 -2.57
CA HIS A 353 3.67 0.25 -1.95
C HIS A 353 4.33 1.63 -2.10
N PRO A 354 3.67 2.61 -2.75
CA PRO A 354 4.28 3.91 -3.04
C PRO A 354 4.63 4.69 -1.77
N ASP A 355 3.73 4.71 -0.77
CA ASP A 355 3.99 5.42 0.49
C ASP A 355 5.15 4.84 1.29
N GLY A 356 5.23 3.50 1.38
CA GLY A 356 6.33 2.82 2.05
C GLY A 356 7.67 3.16 1.38
N ARG A 357 7.73 3.09 0.04
CA ARG A 357 8.93 3.46 -0.72
C ARG A 357 9.34 4.91 -0.51
N GLN A 358 8.38 5.84 -0.51
CA GLN A 358 8.65 7.25 -0.26
C GLN A 358 9.11 7.51 1.18
N ALA A 359 8.53 6.82 2.17
CA ALA A 359 8.98 6.89 3.56
C ALA A 359 10.44 6.48 3.71
N LEU A 360 10.84 5.38 3.05
CA LEU A 360 12.22 4.90 3.06
C LEU A 360 13.20 5.89 2.41
N TYR A 361 12.77 6.58 1.34
CA TYR A 361 13.58 7.65 0.74
C TYR A 361 13.80 8.81 1.71
N LEU A 362 12.73 9.28 2.37
CA LEU A 362 12.82 10.34 3.38
C LEU A 362 13.68 9.92 4.57
N LEU A 363 13.59 8.65 4.98
CA LEU A 363 14.39 8.09 6.07
C LEU A 363 15.88 8.06 5.71
N ALA A 364 16.24 7.68 4.49
CA ALA A 364 17.63 7.70 4.05
C ALA A 364 18.24 9.11 4.10
N ASP A 365 17.45 10.14 3.76
CA ASP A 365 17.87 11.53 3.91
C ASP A 365 18.10 11.89 5.39
N GLN A 366 17.24 11.41 6.30
CA GLN A 366 17.45 11.61 7.75
C GLN A 366 18.71 10.92 8.27
N PHE A 367 19.05 9.73 7.79
CA PHE A 367 20.32 9.07 8.14
C PHE A 367 21.53 9.89 7.66
N ASN A 368 21.43 10.56 6.52
CA ASN A 368 22.48 11.44 6.01
C ASN A 368 22.61 12.73 6.85
N ARG A 369 21.48 13.30 7.31
CA ARG A 369 21.45 14.49 8.19
C ARG A 369 21.86 14.19 9.63
N ASN A 370 21.74 12.94 10.08
CA ASN A 370 22.08 12.48 11.43
C ASN A 370 23.24 11.47 11.36
N PRO A 371 24.43 11.87 10.90
CA PRO A 371 25.49 10.94 10.56
C PRO A 371 26.01 10.10 11.74
N ASP A 372 25.87 10.59 12.97
CA ASP A 372 26.36 9.92 14.17
C ASP A 372 25.31 8.97 14.78
N SER A 373 24.11 8.91 14.21
CA SER A 373 23.12 7.86 14.54
C SER A 373 23.62 6.49 14.08
N GLU A 374 23.13 5.40 14.67
CA GLU A 374 23.46 4.02 14.27
C GLU A 374 23.31 3.82 12.75
N TRP A 375 22.18 4.23 12.18
CA TRP A 375 21.91 4.10 10.74
C TRP A 375 22.66 5.13 9.88
N GLY A 376 23.01 6.29 10.44
CA GLY A 376 23.90 7.26 9.81
C GLY A 376 25.34 6.72 9.68
N GLN A 377 25.83 6.05 10.71
CA GLN A 377 27.12 5.35 10.68
C GLN A 377 27.08 4.20 9.67
N LYS A 378 26.00 3.42 9.65
CA LYS A 378 25.80 2.37 8.63
C LYS A 378 25.79 2.92 7.21
N LEU A 379 25.20 4.09 6.98
CA LEU A 379 25.25 4.78 5.70
C LEU A 379 26.67 5.21 5.33
N ARG A 380 27.46 5.74 6.28
CA ARG A 380 28.87 6.08 6.05
C ARG A 380 29.70 4.84 5.71
N GLU A 381 29.52 3.75 6.44
CA GLU A 381 30.14 2.45 6.17
C GLU A 381 29.84 1.99 4.74
N TYR A 382 28.58 2.05 4.31
CA TYR A 382 28.21 1.70 2.94
C TYR A 382 28.76 2.67 1.90
N LYS A 383 28.85 3.98 2.19
CA LYS A 383 29.52 4.94 1.27
C LYS A 383 30.99 4.57 1.08
N VAL A 384 31.70 4.22 2.15
CA VAL A 384 33.11 3.77 2.08
C VAL A 384 33.21 2.49 1.25
N LYS A 385 32.37 1.49 1.53
CA LYS A 385 32.34 0.22 0.76
C LYS A 385 32.05 0.44 -0.73
N VAL A 386 31.08 1.31 -1.05
CA VAL A 386 30.71 1.62 -2.44
C VAL A 386 31.80 2.44 -3.14
N ARG A 387 32.51 3.33 -2.42
CA ARG A 387 33.70 4.03 -2.96
C ARG A 387 34.84 3.07 -3.23
N ALA A 388 35.22 2.25 -2.25
CA ALA A 388 36.25 1.23 -2.44
C ALA A 388 35.94 0.33 -3.65
N LYS A 389 34.66 -0.03 -3.82
CA LYS A 389 34.16 -0.83 -4.94
C LYS A 389 34.21 -0.13 -6.31
N HIS A 390 33.99 1.18 -6.38
CA HIS A 390 33.79 1.90 -7.64
C HIS A 390 34.77 3.07 -7.87
N GLY A 391 35.90 3.07 -7.15
CA GLY A 391 36.99 4.05 -7.28
C GLY A 391 37.24 4.86 -6.00
N ASN A 392 38.52 4.93 -5.59
CA ASN A 392 39.03 5.62 -4.40
C ASN A 392 38.97 7.17 -4.49
N GLY A 393 37.84 7.73 -4.92
CA GLY A 393 37.59 9.17 -4.97
C GLY A 393 37.70 9.81 -6.36
N GLU A 394 38.32 9.12 -7.32
CA GLU A 394 38.34 9.56 -8.72
C GLU A 394 37.17 8.93 -9.49
N PRO A 395 36.29 9.75 -10.10
CA PRO A 395 35.11 9.24 -10.81
C PRO A 395 35.53 8.47 -12.06
N VAL A 396 35.00 7.25 -12.25
CA VAL A 396 35.14 6.55 -13.53
C VAL A 396 34.45 7.37 -14.63
N MET A 397 35.23 7.84 -15.61
CA MET A 397 34.76 8.69 -16.72
C MET A 397 34.62 7.84 -17.97
N VAL A 398 33.42 7.81 -18.56
CA VAL A 398 33.11 7.03 -19.76
C VAL A 398 32.29 7.87 -20.73
N ARG A 399 32.55 7.80 -22.03
CA ARG A 399 31.69 8.48 -23.01
C ARG A 399 30.26 7.96 -22.93
N SER A 400 29.28 8.85 -23.11
CA SER A 400 27.86 8.52 -22.94
C SER A 400 27.39 7.31 -23.77
N GLY A 401 27.92 7.15 -24.98
CA GLY A 401 27.62 6.00 -25.86
C GLY A 401 28.23 4.68 -25.40
N LEU A 402 29.21 4.70 -24.48
CA LEU A 402 29.91 3.54 -23.94
C LEU A 402 29.41 3.11 -22.54
N VAL A 403 28.55 3.92 -21.89
CA VAL A 403 28.12 3.66 -20.50
C VAL A 403 27.40 2.31 -20.35
N ASP A 404 26.54 1.96 -21.30
CA ASP A 404 25.81 0.69 -21.23
C ASP A 404 26.69 -0.52 -21.54
N ALA A 405 27.68 -0.36 -22.43
CA ALA A 405 28.69 -1.37 -22.68
C ALA A 405 29.52 -1.62 -21.41
N TYR A 406 30.11 -0.55 -20.85
CA TYR A 406 30.85 -0.57 -19.58
C TYR A 406 30.11 -1.30 -18.47
N ARG A 407 28.88 -0.88 -18.20
CA ARG A 407 28.08 -1.47 -17.11
C ARG A 407 27.63 -2.91 -17.40
N ALA A 408 27.56 -3.32 -18.67
CA ALA A 408 27.25 -4.71 -19.03
C ALA A 408 28.46 -5.61 -18.80
N ALA A 409 29.64 -5.17 -19.23
CA ALA A 409 30.90 -5.84 -18.92
C ALA A 409 31.13 -5.96 -17.41
N GLU A 410 31.02 -4.85 -16.66
CA GLU A 410 31.12 -4.84 -15.19
C GLU A 410 30.21 -5.89 -14.53
N GLN A 411 28.95 -5.96 -14.94
CA GLN A 411 28.01 -6.94 -14.38
C GLN A 411 28.42 -8.38 -14.70
N LEU A 412 28.86 -8.63 -15.93
CA LEU A 412 29.27 -9.97 -16.36
C LEU A 412 30.50 -10.44 -15.57
N PHE A 413 31.49 -9.57 -15.38
CA PHE A 413 32.66 -9.87 -14.56
C PHE A 413 32.30 -10.13 -13.10
N LEU A 414 31.37 -9.35 -12.53
CA LEU A 414 30.85 -9.56 -11.17
C LEU A 414 30.11 -10.91 -11.02
N GLU A 415 29.36 -11.34 -12.04
CA GLU A 415 28.57 -12.57 -11.99
C GLU A 415 29.40 -13.84 -12.21
N MET A 416 30.32 -13.80 -13.18
CA MET A 416 31.06 -14.99 -13.57
C MET A 416 32.20 -15.33 -12.60
N TYR A 417 32.84 -14.32 -12.00
CA TYR A 417 34.14 -14.54 -11.34
C TYR A 417 34.16 -14.13 -9.88
N TYR A 418 33.05 -13.60 -9.33
CA TYR A 418 33.04 -13.02 -7.98
C TYR A 418 34.23 -12.08 -7.73
N LEU A 419 34.71 -11.40 -8.80
CA LEU A 419 35.95 -10.63 -8.73
C LEU A 419 35.85 -9.64 -7.59
N ASP A 420 36.86 -9.67 -6.73
CA ASP A 420 37.00 -8.66 -5.71
C ASP A 420 37.28 -7.32 -6.42
N ASP A 421 36.61 -6.27 -5.96
CA ASP A 421 36.47 -5.01 -6.71
C ASP A 421 37.80 -4.24 -6.88
N VAL A 422 38.87 -4.75 -6.27
CA VAL A 422 40.26 -4.26 -6.37
C VAL A 422 40.76 -4.25 -7.82
N ILE A 423 40.23 -5.13 -8.68
CA ILE A 423 40.69 -5.33 -10.06
C ILE A 423 40.19 -4.23 -11.03
N MET A 424 39.07 -3.57 -10.70
CA MET A 424 38.39 -2.67 -11.65
C MET A 424 39.05 -1.28 -11.77
N GLY A 425 39.73 -0.79 -10.72
CA GLY A 425 40.56 0.43 -10.74
C GLY A 425 39.86 1.74 -11.17
N HIS A 426 40.55 2.87 -11.05
CA HIS A 426 40.12 4.11 -11.72
C HIS A 426 40.63 4.10 -13.16
N ARG A 427 39.76 4.35 -14.16
CA ARG A 427 40.14 4.50 -15.57
C ARG A 427 39.24 5.49 -16.31
N GLU A 428 39.82 6.19 -17.28
CA GLU A 428 39.11 6.97 -18.28
C GLU A 428 38.91 6.14 -19.54
N ILE A 429 37.66 5.92 -19.95
CA ILE A 429 37.31 5.20 -21.17
C ILE A 429 36.81 6.24 -22.18
N THR A 430 37.75 6.77 -22.96
CA THR A 430 37.52 7.92 -23.84
C THR A 430 37.06 7.51 -25.23
N ASN A 431 37.26 6.25 -25.64
CA ASN A 431 36.88 5.76 -26.96
C ASN A 431 36.67 4.22 -26.91
N LEU A 432 36.23 3.63 -28.03
CA LEU A 432 35.98 2.18 -28.13
C LEU A 432 37.26 1.35 -27.93
N LYS A 433 38.42 1.83 -28.37
CA LYS A 433 39.69 1.12 -28.17
C LYS A 433 40.08 1.07 -26.70
N ASP A 434 39.88 2.16 -25.95
CA ASP A 434 40.11 2.18 -24.51
C ASP A 434 39.21 1.17 -23.80
N TYR A 435 37.96 1.05 -24.25
CA TYR A 435 37.00 0.09 -23.73
C TYR A 435 37.43 -1.36 -24.00
N GLU A 436 37.79 -1.67 -25.24
CA GLU A 436 38.29 -3.00 -25.63
C GLU A 436 39.57 -3.36 -24.87
N ALA A 437 40.49 -2.41 -24.73
CA ALA A 437 41.71 -2.59 -23.95
C ALA A 437 41.41 -2.87 -22.47
N TRP A 438 40.44 -2.15 -21.89
CA TRP A 438 40.01 -2.36 -20.51
C TRP A 438 39.41 -3.76 -20.30
N VAL A 439 38.51 -4.21 -21.17
CA VAL A 439 37.94 -5.56 -21.07
C VAL A 439 39.04 -6.62 -21.18
N LYS A 440 39.94 -6.49 -22.17
CA LYS A 440 41.05 -7.44 -22.36
C LYS A 440 41.97 -7.50 -21.15
N ASP A 441 42.33 -6.36 -20.58
CA ASP A 441 43.12 -6.28 -19.35
C ASP A 441 42.42 -7.01 -18.19
N LEU A 442 41.10 -6.81 -18.04
CA LEU A 442 40.32 -7.51 -17.01
C LEU A 442 40.30 -9.02 -17.24
N MET A 443 40.12 -9.47 -18.49
CA MET A 443 40.17 -10.89 -18.86
C MET A 443 41.54 -11.51 -18.54
N HIS A 444 42.63 -10.81 -18.87
CA HIS A 444 43.99 -11.28 -18.55
C HIS A 444 44.23 -11.36 -17.05
N GLN A 445 43.73 -10.40 -16.27
CA GLN A 445 43.83 -10.46 -14.81
C GLN A 445 43.02 -11.62 -14.22
N CYS A 446 41.85 -11.94 -14.79
CA CYS A 446 41.07 -13.11 -14.38
C CYS A 446 41.83 -14.42 -14.65
N LEU A 447 42.44 -14.56 -15.83
CA LEU A 447 43.28 -15.70 -16.18
C LEU A 447 44.49 -15.84 -15.26
N ALA A 448 45.15 -14.73 -14.94
CA ALA A 448 46.32 -14.72 -14.08
C ALA A 448 46.02 -15.10 -12.61
N LEU A 449 44.78 -14.96 -12.17
CA LEU A 449 44.33 -15.34 -10.83
C LEU A 449 43.92 -16.81 -10.71
N ASP A 450 44.14 -17.61 -11.75
CA ASP A 450 43.90 -19.05 -11.81
C ASP A 450 42.46 -19.43 -11.40
N TYR A 451 41.49 -18.62 -11.85
CA TYR A 451 40.09 -18.98 -11.71
C TYR A 451 39.81 -20.16 -12.66
N GLU A 452 39.85 -21.38 -12.13
CA GLU A 452 39.60 -22.69 -12.79
C GLU A 452 38.30 -22.77 -13.65
N LYS A 453 37.48 -21.73 -13.65
CA LYS A 453 36.19 -21.65 -14.34
C LYS A 453 36.20 -20.83 -15.63
N PHE A 454 37.35 -20.29 -16.04
CA PHE A 454 37.42 -19.45 -17.23
C PHE A 454 38.08 -20.20 -18.38
N ASP A 455 37.29 -20.57 -19.40
CA ASP A 455 37.79 -21.21 -20.62
C ASP A 455 37.81 -20.24 -21.82
N GLU A 456 38.44 -20.67 -22.92
CA GLU A 456 38.49 -19.88 -24.16
C GLU A 456 37.10 -19.67 -24.81
N ASN A 457 36.09 -20.48 -24.46
CA ASN A 457 34.73 -20.33 -24.97
C ASN A 457 33.99 -19.17 -24.27
N ASP A 458 34.23 -18.98 -22.97
CA ASP A 458 33.72 -17.83 -22.20
C ASP A 458 34.29 -16.51 -22.74
N MET A 459 35.57 -16.50 -23.13
CA MET A 459 36.21 -15.37 -23.82
C MET A 459 35.48 -15.03 -25.12
N GLY A 460 35.22 -16.02 -25.98
CA GLY A 460 34.52 -15.82 -27.25
C GLY A 460 33.09 -15.30 -27.07
N THR A 461 32.35 -15.84 -26.09
CA THR A 461 31.00 -15.39 -25.76
C THR A 461 30.97 -13.95 -25.25
N LEU A 462 31.97 -13.57 -24.44
CA LEU A 462 32.12 -12.21 -23.94
C LEU A 462 32.45 -11.26 -25.09
N GLU A 463 33.40 -11.61 -25.97
CA GLU A 463 33.72 -10.81 -27.16
C GLU A 463 32.52 -10.59 -28.08
N GLU A 464 31.68 -11.61 -28.30
CA GLU A 464 30.45 -11.49 -29.10
C GLU A 464 29.44 -10.53 -28.45
N LYS A 465 29.21 -10.68 -27.13
CA LYS A 465 28.34 -9.76 -26.37
C LYS A 465 28.86 -8.33 -26.40
N LEU A 466 30.17 -8.15 -26.36
CA LEU A 466 30.82 -6.84 -26.42
C LEU A 466 30.76 -6.21 -27.82
N LYS A 467 30.96 -7.00 -28.88
CA LYS A 467 30.76 -6.55 -30.27
C LYS A 467 29.33 -6.09 -30.51
N ALA A 468 28.34 -6.76 -29.91
CA ALA A 468 26.94 -6.36 -29.96
C ALA A 468 26.63 -5.05 -29.20
N LEU A 469 27.52 -4.61 -28.30
CA LEU A 469 27.39 -3.36 -27.53
C LEU A 469 28.01 -2.15 -28.24
N THR A 470 28.16 -2.21 -29.57
CA THR A 470 28.82 -1.18 -30.38
C THR A 470 28.21 0.21 -30.12
N PRO A 471 29.00 1.23 -29.74
CA PRO A 471 28.48 2.53 -29.33
C PRO A 471 27.79 3.22 -30.50
N LYS A 472 26.63 3.81 -30.27
CA LYS A 472 25.90 4.53 -31.34
C LYS A 472 26.43 5.94 -31.63
N ASP A 473 27.27 6.51 -30.76
CA ASP A 473 27.98 7.78 -30.97
C ASP A 473 29.02 7.99 -29.86
N GLU A 474 30.17 8.60 -30.16
CA GLU A 474 31.15 8.99 -29.14
C GLU A 474 30.74 10.31 -28.43
N GLY A 475 29.62 10.28 -27.71
CA GLY A 475 29.09 11.44 -26.99
C GLY A 475 29.97 11.93 -25.82
N LYS A 476 29.50 12.95 -25.09
CA LYS A 476 30.23 13.59 -23.98
C LYS A 476 30.73 12.59 -22.92
N MET A 477 31.87 12.89 -22.28
CA MET A 477 32.34 12.16 -21.10
C MET A 477 31.34 12.32 -19.94
N ILE A 478 30.99 11.21 -19.29
CA ILE A 478 30.08 11.17 -18.15
C ILE A 478 30.74 10.38 -17.02
N SER A 479 30.68 10.92 -15.80
CA SER A 479 31.03 10.18 -14.59
C SER A 479 29.97 9.10 -14.31
N ILE A 480 30.36 7.82 -14.35
CA ILE A 480 29.45 6.71 -14.05
C ILE A 480 29.12 6.68 -12.56
N TYR A 481 30.13 6.90 -11.71
CA TYR A 481 30.03 6.81 -10.25
C TYR A 481 30.27 8.16 -9.57
N SER A 482 29.42 9.14 -9.90
CA SER A 482 29.45 10.43 -9.22
C SER A 482 29.19 10.29 -7.71
N ASN A 483 29.63 11.27 -6.92
CA ASN A 483 29.33 11.31 -5.47
C ASN A 483 27.83 11.15 -5.17
N GLY A 484 26.97 11.73 -6.00
CA GLY A 484 25.51 11.58 -5.90
C GLY A 484 25.04 10.15 -6.19
N HIS A 485 25.65 9.47 -7.16
CA HIS A 485 25.36 8.07 -7.45
C HIS A 485 25.79 7.15 -6.29
N ILE A 486 27.02 7.30 -5.81
CA ILE A 486 27.55 6.55 -4.67
C ILE A 486 26.67 6.76 -3.43
N HIS A 487 26.29 8.00 -3.15
CA HIS A 487 25.36 8.30 -2.06
C HIS A 487 24.03 7.57 -2.23
N ARG A 488 23.43 7.60 -3.42
CA ARG A 488 22.16 6.91 -3.70
C ARG A 488 22.28 5.39 -3.53
N MET A 489 23.35 4.78 -4.00
CA MET A 489 23.60 3.34 -3.83
C MET A 489 23.75 2.97 -2.36
N ALA A 490 24.57 3.73 -1.62
CA ALA A 490 24.77 3.52 -0.19
C ALA A 490 23.47 3.70 0.59
N SER A 491 22.69 4.76 0.31
CA SER A 491 21.38 5.02 0.91
C SER A 491 20.42 3.84 0.72
N TRP A 492 20.30 3.30 -0.49
CA TRP A 492 19.42 2.15 -0.71
C TRP A 492 19.93 0.86 -0.08
N LYS A 493 21.26 0.62 -0.03
CA LYS A 493 21.83 -0.52 0.71
C LYS A 493 21.55 -0.41 2.21
N THR A 494 21.71 0.78 2.81
CA THR A 494 21.37 1.05 4.21
C THR A 494 19.89 0.78 4.47
N VAL A 495 19.00 1.35 3.65
CA VAL A 495 17.55 1.15 3.75
C VAL A 495 17.17 -0.33 3.59
N THR A 496 17.82 -1.07 2.71
CA THR A 496 17.59 -2.51 2.53
C THR A 496 17.85 -3.26 3.84
N LYS A 497 18.97 -2.94 4.52
CA LYS A 497 19.28 -3.49 5.85
C LYS A 497 18.35 -3.01 6.94
N PHE A 498 17.93 -1.75 6.89
CA PHE A 498 16.93 -1.21 7.79
C PHE A 498 15.62 -2.00 7.73
N VAL A 499 15.13 -2.31 6.52
CA VAL A 499 13.89 -3.09 6.36
C VAL A 499 14.07 -4.54 6.85
N GLU A 500 15.25 -5.14 6.68
CA GLU A 500 15.55 -6.46 7.26
C GLU A 500 15.52 -6.46 8.78
N TRP A 501 16.11 -5.44 9.40
CA TRP A 501 16.06 -5.23 10.85
C TRP A 501 14.63 -4.96 11.32
N LEU A 502 13.92 -4.04 10.65
CA LEU A 502 12.55 -3.65 10.97
C LEU A 502 11.62 -4.86 11.00
N TRP A 503 11.71 -5.75 9.99
CA TRP A 503 10.90 -6.96 9.96
C TRP A 503 11.18 -7.85 11.19
N ARG A 504 12.45 -8.09 11.53
CA ARG A 504 12.82 -8.95 12.66
C ARG A 504 12.32 -8.39 13.99
N GLU A 505 12.62 -7.13 14.26
CA GLU A 505 12.27 -6.51 15.54
C GLU A 505 10.77 -6.30 15.69
N TRP A 506 10.07 -5.92 14.60
CA TRP A 506 8.62 -5.81 14.64
C TRP A 506 7.96 -7.19 14.79
N THR A 507 8.43 -8.23 14.09
CA THR A 507 7.91 -9.59 14.28
C THR A 507 8.13 -10.07 15.72
N ARG A 508 9.32 -9.85 16.30
CA ARG A 508 9.60 -10.17 17.71
C ARG A 508 8.66 -9.42 18.66
N LEU A 509 8.39 -8.13 18.39
CA LEU A 509 7.43 -7.34 19.17
C LEU A 509 6.02 -7.92 19.10
N GLU A 510 5.55 -8.32 17.90
CA GLU A 510 4.24 -8.95 17.75
C GLU A 510 4.15 -10.32 18.43
N GLU A 511 5.23 -11.11 18.42
CA GLU A 511 5.28 -12.40 19.10
C GLU A 511 5.25 -12.26 20.63
N ARG A 512 5.93 -11.25 21.18
CA ARG A 512 5.92 -10.96 22.62
C ARG A 512 4.55 -10.48 23.12
N ASN A 513 3.77 -9.83 22.27
CA ASN A 513 2.44 -9.31 22.63
C ASN A 513 1.31 -10.32 22.36
N ARG A 514 1.62 -11.53 21.88
CA ARG A 514 0.66 -12.65 21.81
C ARG A 514 0.55 -13.33 23.17
#